data_AF-A0A2E7R309-F1
#
_entry.id   AF-A0A2E7R309-F1
#
_cell.length_a   1.000
_cell.length_b   1.000
_cell.length_c   1.000
_cell.angle_alpha   90.00
_cell.angle_beta   90.00
_cell.angle_gamma   90.00
#
_symmetry.space_group_name_H-M   'P 1'
#
loop_
_entity.id
_entity.type
_entity.pdbx_description
1 polymer ?
#
loop_
_entity_poly.entity_id
_entity_poly.type
_entity_poly.pdbx_seq_one_letter_code
_entity_poly.pdbx_strand_id
1 'polypeptide(L)'
;MTAPGLSFVSVNERAWQRHADNAQPRFYFDLLRHKNSLADGQTPWTPAISVWFSLDTALNMMLEEGVEAIWARHMNAGQRVRNGVKALGLDLFAAEGVESNTVTSIKVPDTLDGLEMLKIARERYHTVFAGGQASLKGQILRFGHLGYMPDEDLDAALQALGNTLSDLDFKP
;
A
#
# COMPACT_ATOMS: atom_id res chain seq x y z
N MET A 1 6.78 8.97 -3.81
CA MET A 1 7.06 7.68 -3.14
C MET A 1 8.54 7.56 -2.86
N THR A 2 8.96 6.69 -1.94
CA THR A 2 10.37 6.39 -1.65
C THR A 2 10.64 4.90 -1.79
N ALA A 3 11.90 4.52 -1.99
CA ALA A 3 12.33 3.13 -1.95
C ALA A 3 12.16 2.56 -0.53
N PRO A 4 11.88 1.25 -0.36
CA PRO A 4 11.85 0.64 0.96
C PRO A 4 13.22 0.74 1.63
N GLY A 5 13.25 0.99 2.95
CA GLY A 5 14.49 1.10 3.71
C GLY A 5 14.45 2.03 4.93
N LEU A 6 13.36 2.78 5.11
CA LEU A 6 13.13 3.65 6.27
C LEU A 6 11.88 3.22 7.03
N SER A 7 11.89 3.46 8.34
CA SER A 7 10.73 3.29 9.21
C SER A 7 10.60 4.54 10.10
N PHE A 8 9.39 5.10 10.14
CA PHE A 8 9.09 6.28 10.95
C PHE A 8 8.42 5.84 12.24
N VAL A 9 8.94 6.32 13.37
CA VAL A 9 8.41 6.02 14.70
C VAL A 9 8.11 7.33 15.41
N SER A 10 6.87 7.49 15.86
CA SER A 10 6.46 8.57 16.76
C SER A 10 6.20 8.00 18.16
N VAL A 11 6.71 8.65 19.19
CA VAL A 11 6.73 8.14 20.57
C VAL A 11 6.20 9.21 21.51
N ASN A 12 5.10 8.91 22.20
CA ASN A 12 4.53 9.80 23.23
C ASN A 12 5.25 9.64 24.59
N GLU A 13 4.96 10.54 25.53
CA GLU A 13 5.60 10.56 26.86
C GLU A 13 5.48 9.24 27.62
N ARG A 14 4.28 8.63 27.62
CA ARG A 14 4.05 7.33 28.28
C ARG A 14 4.96 6.24 27.71
N ALA A 15 5.15 6.21 26.39
CA ALA A 15 6.03 5.25 25.75
C ALA A 15 7.51 5.52 26.05
N TRP A 16 7.92 6.78 26.17
CA TRP A 16 9.28 7.13 26.64
C TRP A 16 9.56 6.67 28.06
N GLN A 17 8.61 6.86 28.98
CA GLN A 17 8.73 6.35 30.35
C GLN A 17 8.89 4.83 30.35
N ARG A 18 8.03 4.12 29.60
CA ARG A 18 8.14 2.66 29.46
C ARG A 18 9.47 2.22 28.85
N HIS A 19 10.00 2.98 27.89
CA HIS A 19 11.30 2.73 27.30
C HIS A 19 12.42 2.89 28.33
N ALA A 20 12.39 3.92 29.18
CA ALA A 20 13.36 4.14 30.24
C ALA A 20 13.38 3.00 31.28
N ASP A 21 12.20 2.50 31.67
CA ASP A 21 12.06 1.42 32.64
C ASP A 21 12.33 0.02 32.06
N ASN A 22 12.56 -0.10 30.75
CA ASN A 22 12.81 -1.38 30.10
C ASN A 22 14.26 -1.83 30.26
N ALA A 23 14.47 -2.88 31.06
CA ALA A 23 15.77 -3.48 31.31
C ALA A 23 16.26 -4.47 30.22
N GLN A 24 15.45 -4.75 29.19
CA GLN A 24 15.85 -5.67 28.12
C GLN A 24 16.99 -5.07 27.28
N PRO A 25 17.98 -5.90 26.86
CA PRO A 25 19.09 -5.43 26.06
C PRO A 25 18.61 -4.92 24.69
N ARG A 26 19.19 -3.80 24.26
CA ARG A 26 18.89 -3.13 22.98
C ARG A 26 20.14 -2.42 22.48
N PHE A 27 20.25 -2.30 21.16
CA PHE A 27 21.38 -1.63 20.51
C PHE A 27 20.94 -0.84 19.29
N TYR A 28 20.67 -1.52 18.16
CA TYR A 28 20.38 -0.85 16.90
C TYR A 28 19.04 -0.08 16.93
N PHE A 29 18.01 -0.69 17.52
CA PHE A 29 16.68 -0.12 17.71
C PHE A 29 16.47 0.54 19.08
N ASP A 30 17.56 0.95 19.75
CA ASP A 30 17.46 1.74 20.98
C ASP A 30 16.96 3.16 20.66
N LEU A 31 15.68 3.43 20.90
CA LEU A 31 15.05 4.70 20.57
C LEU A 31 15.63 5.88 21.35
N LEU A 32 16.23 5.66 22.52
CA LEU A 32 16.93 6.74 23.24
C LEU A 32 18.21 7.17 22.52
N ARG A 33 18.94 6.23 21.90
CA ARG A 33 20.10 6.58 21.07
C ARG A 33 19.68 7.40 19.86
N HIS A 34 18.62 6.98 19.18
CA HIS A 34 18.04 7.74 18.07
C HIS A 34 17.58 9.13 18.51
N LYS A 35 16.86 9.23 19.64
CA LYS A 35 16.41 10.52 20.21
C LYS A 35 17.58 11.44 20.57
N ASN A 36 18.64 10.91 21.18
CA ASN A 36 19.81 11.68 21.57
C ASN A 36 20.59 12.16 20.35
N SER A 37 20.84 11.31 19.35
CA SER A 37 21.52 11.72 18.11
C SER A 37 20.72 12.75 17.31
N LEU A 38 19.38 12.69 17.36
CA LEU A 38 18.51 13.66 16.70
C LEU A 38 18.69 15.09 17.24
N ALA A 39 19.06 15.25 18.52
CA ALA A 39 19.32 16.56 19.11
C ALA A 39 20.47 17.30 18.40
N ASP A 40 21.42 16.55 17.83
CA ASP A 40 22.54 17.06 17.04
C ASP A 40 22.27 17.01 15.51
N GLY A 41 21.04 16.67 15.10
CA GLY A 41 20.68 16.50 13.70
C GLY A 41 21.32 15.27 13.03
N GLN A 42 21.70 14.26 13.81
CA GLN A 42 22.40 13.05 13.34
C GLN A 42 21.58 11.78 13.59
N THR A 43 22.02 10.68 12.98
CA THR A 43 21.58 9.32 13.31
C THR A 43 22.66 8.61 14.12
N PRO A 44 22.32 7.66 15.00
CA PRO A 44 23.31 6.95 15.80
C PRO A 44 24.23 6.06 14.96
N TRP A 45 23.79 5.66 13.77
CA TRP A 45 24.49 4.80 12.81
C TRP A 45 24.45 5.42 11.41
N THR A 46 25.32 4.99 10.50
CA THR A 46 25.30 5.41 9.10
C THR A 46 23.93 5.10 8.48
N PRO A 47 23.18 6.12 8.02
CA PRO A 47 21.86 5.89 7.45
C PRO A 47 21.95 5.51 5.95
N ALA A 48 20.84 5.03 5.39
CA ALA A 48 20.73 4.78 3.95
C ALA A 48 20.58 6.11 3.19
N ILE A 49 21.70 6.79 2.95
CA ILE A 49 21.77 8.17 2.42
C ILE A 49 20.89 8.38 1.17
N SER A 50 20.94 7.47 0.19
CA SER A 50 20.13 7.61 -1.03
C SER A 50 18.63 7.56 -0.75
N VAL A 51 18.18 6.74 0.20
CA VAL A 51 16.76 6.62 0.57
C VAL A 51 16.30 7.87 1.32
N TRP A 52 17.19 8.51 2.09
CA TRP A 52 16.93 9.81 2.70
C TRP A 52 16.73 10.93 1.68
N PHE A 53 17.57 11.01 0.65
CA PHE A 53 17.36 11.99 -0.43
C PHE A 53 16.06 11.73 -1.19
N SER A 54 15.72 10.47 -1.49
CA SER A 54 14.42 10.14 -2.08
C SER A 54 13.24 10.51 -1.18
N LEU A 55 13.39 10.35 0.14
CA LEU A 55 12.38 10.77 1.10
C LEU A 55 12.21 12.30 1.10
N ASP A 56 13.30 13.05 1.12
CA ASP A 56 13.27 14.52 1.11
C ASP A 56 12.48 15.05 -0.10
N THR A 57 12.79 14.53 -1.30
CA THR A 57 12.01 14.85 -2.51
C THR A 57 10.54 14.45 -2.37
N ALA A 58 10.24 13.25 -1.85
CA ALA A 58 8.86 12.81 -1.67
C ALA A 58 8.09 13.68 -0.66
N LEU A 59 8.73 14.14 0.41
CA LEU A 59 8.13 15.05 1.39
C LEU A 59 7.86 16.42 0.78
N ASN A 60 8.78 16.97 -0.02
CA ASN A 60 8.56 18.22 -0.72
C ASN A 60 7.34 18.14 -1.66
N MET A 61 7.23 17.06 -2.45
CA MET A 61 6.05 16.82 -3.29
C MET A 61 4.76 16.72 -2.46
N MET A 62 4.81 16.06 -1.29
CA MET A 62 3.64 15.93 -0.43
C MET A 62 3.23 17.27 0.21
N LEU A 63 4.19 18.12 0.57
CA LEU A 63 3.94 19.46 1.10
C LEU A 63 3.37 20.39 0.03
N GLU A 64 3.86 20.29 -1.22
CA GLU A 64 3.33 21.02 -2.36
C GLU A 64 1.89 20.62 -2.71
N GLU A 65 1.57 19.32 -2.66
CA GLU A 65 0.20 18.83 -2.89
C GLU A 65 -0.74 19.19 -1.73
N GLY A 66 -0.26 19.08 -0.48
CA GLY A 66 -1.06 19.26 0.74
C GLY A 66 -1.72 17.98 1.23
N VAL A 67 -1.76 17.78 2.55
CA VAL A 67 -2.20 16.50 3.15
C VAL A 67 -3.67 16.18 2.88
N GLU A 68 -4.53 17.20 2.89
CA GLU A 68 -5.96 17.06 2.63
C GLU A 68 -6.22 16.67 1.16
N ALA A 69 -5.44 17.23 0.23
CA ALA A 69 -5.51 16.88 -1.19
C ALA A 69 -5.03 15.43 -1.43
N ILE A 70 -3.95 15.03 -0.77
CA ILE A 70 -3.47 13.64 -0.79
C ILE A 70 -4.56 12.70 -0.29
N TRP A 71 -5.21 13.00 0.83
CA TRP A 71 -6.31 12.18 1.35
C TRP A 71 -7.48 12.12 0.37
N ALA A 72 -7.91 13.26 -0.18
CA ALA A 72 -8.98 13.31 -1.17
C ALA A 72 -8.66 12.46 -2.40
N ARG A 73 -7.44 12.54 -2.92
CA ARG A 73 -6.99 11.73 -4.07
C ARG A 73 -7.07 10.24 -3.78
N HIS A 74 -6.62 9.78 -2.62
CA HIS A 74 -6.71 8.37 -2.23
C HIS A 74 -8.16 7.90 -2.01
N MET A 75 -9.02 8.75 -1.43
CA MET A 75 -10.46 8.46 -1.31
C MET A 75 -11.10 8.29 -2.68
N ASN A 76 -10.81 9.19 -3.62
CA ASN A 76 -11.32 9.15 -4.99
C ASN A 76 -10.82 7.91 -5.74
N ALA A 77 -9.52 7.61 -5.64
CA ALA A 77 -8.93 6.41 -6.24
C ALA A 77 -9.58 5.11 -5.69
N GLY A 78 -9.74 5.02 -4.37
CA GLY A 78 -10.43 3.91 -3.73
C GLY A 78 -11.87 3.75 -4.22
N GLN A 79 -12.62 4.85 -4.34
CA GLN A 79 -14.00 4.82 -4.82
C GLN A 79 -14.08 4.43 -6.30
N ARG A 80 -13.19 4.97 -7.14
CA ARG A 80 -13.09 4.63 -8.57
C ARG A 80 -12.86 3.14 -8.76
N VAL A 81 -11.88 2.57 -8.06
CA VAL A 81 -11.58 1.14 -8.15
C VAL A 81 -12.73 0.29 -7.63
N ARG A 82 -13.32 0.61 -6.46
CA ARG A 82 -14.48 -0.14 -5.95
C ARG A 82 -15.66 -0.12 -6.91
N ASN A 83 -15.95 1.02 -7.52
CA ASN A 83 -17.03 1.13 -8.52
C ASN A 83 -16.70 0.35 -9.79
N GLY A 84 -15.46 0.44 -10.29
CA GLY A 84 -15.02 -0.30 -11.47
C GLY A 84 -15.09 -1.81 -11.28
N VAL A 85 -14.64 -2.30 -10.11
CA VAL A 85 -14.72 -3.73 -9.75
C VAL A 85 -16.18 -4.21 -9.71
N LYS A 86 -17.08 -3.45 -9.08
CA LYS A 86 -18.52 -3.78 -9.05
C LYS A 86 -19.13 -3.76 -10.46
N ALA A 87 -18.74 -2.81 -11.29
CA ALA A 87 -19.21 -2.71 -12.68
C ALA A 87 -18.72 -3.89 -13.56
N LEU A 88 -17.60 -4.53 -13.19
CA LEU A 88 -17.10 -5.76 -13.80
C LEU A 88 -17.82 -7.02 -13.29
N GLY A 89 -18.82 -6.90 -12.40
CA GLY A 89 -19.55 -8.04 -11.85
C GLY A 89 -18.81 -8.77 -10.72
N LEU A 90 -17.78 -8.15 -10.13
CA LEU A 90 -17.00 -8.75 -9.05
C LEU A 90 -17.42 -8.20 -7.69
N ASP A 91 -17.35 -9.06 -6.68
CA ASP A 91 -17.61 -8.70 -5.29
C ASP A 91 -16.35 -8.21 -4.56
N LEU A 92 -16.54 -7.25 -3.66
CA LEU A 92 -15.50 -6.87 -2.71
C LEU A 92 -15.37 -7.91 -1.59
N PHE A 93 -14.15 -8.13 -1.12
CA PHE A 93 -13.89 -8.98 0.04
C PHE A 93 -14.16 -8.25 1.37
N ALA A 94 -13.87 -6.94 1.42
CA ALA A 94 -14.16 -6.13 2.60
C ALA A 94 -15.67 -5.94 2.77
N ALA A 95 -16.13 -5.93 4.03
CA ALA A 95 -17.51 -5.56 4.35
C ALA A 95 -17.75 -4.07 4.09
N GLU A 96 -18.99 -3.70 3.85
CA GLU A 96 -19.40 -2.31 3.68
C GLU A 96 -19.11 -1.48 4.95
N GLY A 97 -18.54 -0.30 4.76
CA GLY A 97 -18.20 0.65 5.83
C GLY A 97 -16.80 0.46 6.43
N VAL A 98 -16.07 -0.58 6.02
CA VAL A 98 -14.68 -0.84 6.47
C VAL A 98 -13.69 -0.96 5.31
N GLU A 99 -14.05 -0.47 4.13
CA GLU A 99 -13.20 -0.50 2.95
C GLU A 99 -11.97 0.42 3.12
N SER A 100 -10.84 -0.02 2.59
CA SER A 100 -9.63 0.79 2.55
C SER A 100 -9.60 1.73 1.34
N ASN A 101 -9.07 2.93 1.55
CA ASN A 101 -8.77 3.91 0.49
C ASN A 101 -7.33 3.80 -0.04
N THR A 102 -6.63 2.71 0.27
CA THR A 102 -5.26 2.46 -0.21
C THR A 102 -5.10 1.12 -0.92
N VAL A 103 -6.04 0.20 -0.71
CA VAL A 103 -6.11 -1.09 -1.40
C VAL A 103 -7.56 -1.60 -1.43
N THR A 104 -8.00 -2.10 -2.58
CA THR A 104 -9.28 -2.79 -2.72
C THR A 104 -9.04 -4.30 -2.78
N SER A 105 -9.57 -5.04 -1.80
CA SER A 105 -9.59 -6.51 -1.83
C SER A 105 -10.84 -7.00 -2.55
N ILE A 106 -10.66 -7.86 -3.54
CA ILE A 106 -11.67 -8.35 -4.48
C ILE A 106 -11.79 -9.86 -4.29
N LYS A 107 -13.00 -10.40 -4.18
CA LYS A 107 -13.24 -11.84 -4.15
C LYS A 107 -13.01 -12.41 -5.54
N VAL A 108 -12.29 -13.53 -5.60
CA VAL A 108 -12.22 -14.33 -6.82
C VAL A 108 -13.52 -15.14 -6.90
N PRO A 109 -14.26 -15.08 -8.01
CA PRO A 109 -15.44 -15.93 -8.21
C PRO A 109 -15.07 -17.41 -8.12
N ASP A 110 -15.96 -18.24 -7.54
CA ASP A 110 -15.73 -19.68 -7.39
C ASP A 110 -15.51 -20.42 -8.72
N THR A 111 -15.93 -19.81 -9.83
CA THR A 111 -15.77 -20.33 -11.19
C THR A 111 -14.38 -20.07 -11.79
N LEU A 112 -13.54 -19.27 -11.12
CA LEU A 112 -12.23 -18.85 -11.62
C LEU A 112 -11.09 -19.30 -10.70
N ASP A 113 -9.92 -19.54 -11.29
CA ASP A 113 -8.67 -19.71 -10.52
C ASP A 113 -8.00 -18.35 -10.33
N GLY A 114 -7.96 -17.87 -9.08
CA GLY A 114 -7.35 -16.58 -8.74
C GLY A 114 -5.85 -16.49 -9.03
N LEU A 115 -5.12 -17.62 -9.02
CA LEU A 115 -3.71 -17.63 -9.39
C LEU A 115 -3.52 -17.47 -10.89
N GLU A 116 -4.40 -18.07 -11.70
CA GLU A 116 -4.39 -17.89 -13.16
C GLU A 116 -4.80 -16.47 -13.54
N MET A 117 -5.79 -15.88 -12.86
CA MET A 117 -6.14 -14.47 -13.04
C MET A 117 -4.93 -13.55 -12.83
N LEU A 118 -4.18 -13.73 -11.74
CA LEU A 118 -2.97 -12.94 -11.45
C LEU A 118 -1.90 -13.13 -12.52
N LYS A 119 -1.73 -14.36 -13.01
CA LYS A 119 -0.76 -14.69 -14.05
C LYS A 119 -1.11 -14.03 -15.37
N ILE A 120 -2.36 -14.12 -15.83
CA ILE A 120 -2.85 -13.49 -17.06
C ILE A 120 -2.68 -11.97 -17.00
N ALA A 121 -3.13 -11.33 -15.92
CA ALA A 121 -2.98 -9.88 -15.74
C ALA A 121 -1.52 -9.44 -15.87
N ARG A 122 -0.59 -10.18 -15.25
CA ARG A 122 0.84 -9.88 -15.29
C ARG A 122 1.46 -10.15 -16.67
N GLU A 123 1.19 -11.31 -17.26
CA GLU A 123 1.93 -11.79 -18.44
C GLU A 123 1.38 -11.24 -19.74
N ARG A 124 0.06 -11.02 -19.83
CA ARG A 124 -0.60 -10.51 -21.04
C ARG A 124 -0.86 -9.01 -21.00
N TYR A 125 -1.17 -8.47 -19.81
CA TYR A 125 -1.53 -7.05 -19.65
C TYR A 125 -0.51 -6.24 -18.85
N HIS A 126 0.66 -6.82 -18.55
CA HIS A 126 1.76 -6.17 -17.85
C HIS A 126 1.35 -5.47 -16.53
N THR A 127 0.28 -5.95 -15.90
CA THR A 127 -0.32 -5.36 -14.71
C THR A 127 -0.19 -6.34 -13.55
N VAL A 128 0.49 -5.91 -12.49
CA VAL A 128 0.71 -6.75 -11.31
C VAL A 128 -0.29 -6.41 -10.24
N PHE A 129 -1.19 -7.37 -9.98
CA PHE A 129 -2.00 -7.37 -8.76
C PHE A 129 -1.37 -8.29 -7.72
N ALA A 130 -1.69 -8.05 -6.45
CA ALA A 130 -1.26 -8.94 -5.38
C ALA A 130 -2.35 -9.96 -5.05
N GLY A 131 -1.98 -11.22 -4.82
CA GLY A 131 -2.92 -12.23 -4.33
C GLY A 131 -3.20 -12.11 -2.83
N GLY A 132 -4.18 -12.89 -2.37
CA GLY A 132 -4.37 -13.21 -0.96
C GLY A 132 -3.17 -13.98 -0.37
N GLN A 133 -3.02 -13.89 0.95
CA GLN A 133 -1.95 -14.54 1.70
C GLN A 133 -2.51 -15.62 2.63
N ALA A 134 -1.67 -16.59 2.98
CA ALA A 134 -2.02 -17.71 3.86
C ALA A 134 -3.35 -18.38 3.42
N SER A 135 -4.34 -18.45 4.30
CA SER A 135 -5.64 -19.06 4.04
C SER A 135 -6.45 -18.38 2.93
N LEU A 136 -6.08 -17.18 2.49
CA LEU A 136 -6.76 -16.43 1.43
C LEU A 136 -6.09 -16.58 0.06
N LYS A 137 -5.01 -17.38 -0.04
CA LYS A 137 -4.31 -17.60 -1.31
C LYS A 137 -5.27 -18.17 -2.36
N GLY A 138 -5.34 -17.51 -3.52
CA GLY A 138 -6.23 -17.89 -4.63
C GLY A 138 -7.69 -17.45 -4.47
N GLN A 139 -8.12 -17.03 -3.27
CA GLN A 139 -9.51 -16.63 -2.99
C GLN A 139 -9.77 -15.14 -3.16
N ILE A 140 -8.72 -14.31 -3.06
CA ILE A 140 -8.82 -12.86 -3.26
C ILE A 140 -7.69 -12.32 -4.12
N LEU A 141 -7.97 -11.19 -4.75
CA LEU A 141 -7.02 -10.31 -5.39
C LEU A 141 -7.00 -8.96 -4.65
N ARG A 142 -5.85 -8.30 -4.61
CA ARG A 142 -5.64 -6.99 -3.97
C ARG A 142 -5.17 -6.00 -5.02
N PHE A 143 -6.02 -5.02 -5.30
CA PHE A 143 -5.77 -3.90 -6.19
C PHE A 143 -5.23 -2.74 -5.33
N GLY A 144 -3.93 -2.48 -5.41
CA GLY A 144 -3.30 -1.36 -4.71
C GLY A 144 -3.54 -0.03 -5.43
N HIS A 145 -3.86 1.02 -4.67
CA HIS A 145 -4.08 2.37 -5.17
C HIS A 145 -3.54 3.42 -4.19
N LEU A 146 -2.30 3.18 -3.74
CA LEU A 146 -1.60 3.98 -2.73
C LEU A 146 -0.36 4.65 -3.31
N GLY A 147 -0.10 5.88 -2.89
CA GLY A 147 1.13 6.60 -3.20
C GLY A 147 1.00 7.38 -4.49
N TYR A 148 1.95 7.20 -5.41
CA TYR A 148 1.93 7.87 -6.70
C TYR A 148 1.27 6.94 -7.72
N MET A 149 -0.01 7.19 -7.99
CA MET A 149 -0.80 6.44 -8.96
C MET A 149 -1.76 7.41 -9.65
N PRO A 150 -1.39 7.90 -10.85
CA PRO A 150 -2.27 8.71 -11.68
C PRO A 150 -3.56 7.98 -12.06
N ASP A 151 -4.59 8.75 -12.43
CA ASP A 151 -5.89 8.19 -12.81
C ASP A 151 -5.79 7.27 -14.03
N GLU A 152 -4.87 7.55 -14.94
CA GLU A 152 -4.60 6.73 -16.12
C GLU A 152 -4.09 5.34 -15.75
N ASP A 153 -3.26 5.23 -14.71
CA ASP A 153 -2.76 3.94 -14.22
C ASP A 153 -3.88 3.14 -13.52
N LEU A 154 -4.80 3.82 -12.82
CA LEU A 154 -5.98 3.18 -12.22
C LEU A 154 -6.89 2.62 -13.31
N ASP A 155 -7.15 3.40 -14.36
CA ASP A 155 -7.99 2.98 -15.49
C ASP A 155 -7.36 1.84 -16.28
N ALA A 156 -6.06 1.94 -16.56
CA ALA A 156 -5.32 0.89 -17.24
C ALA A 156 -5.36 -0.43 -16.45
N ALA A 157 -5.22 -0.37 -15.12
CA ALA A 157 -5.32 -1.54 -14.27
C ALA A 157 -6.76 -2.10 -14.20
N LEU A 158 -7.81 -1.25 -14.14
CA LEU A 158 -9.20 -1.72 -14.23
C LEU A 158 -9.49 -2.38 -15.59
N GLN A 159 -8.97 -1.81 -16.67
CA GLN A 159 -9.08 -2.39 -18.00
C GLN A 159 -8.36 -3.73 -18.10
N ALA A 160 -7.14 -3.83 -17.55
CA ALA A 160 -6.39 -5.09 -17.50
C ALA A 160 -7.16 -6.17 -16.71
N LEU A 161 -7.81 -5.81 -15.61
CA LEU A 161 -8.67 -6.72 -14.86
C LEU A 161 -9.88 -7.16 -15.70
N GLY A 162 -10.59 -6.23 -16.34
CA GLY A 162 -11.73 -6.56 -17.21
C GLY A 162 -11.36 -7.43 -18.41
N ASN A 163 -10.20 -7.19 -19.02
CA ASN A 163 -9.70 -8.02 -20.11
C ASN A 163 -9.28 -9.41 -19.62
N THR A 164 -8.68 -9.51 -18.42
CA THR A 164 -8.36 -10.79 -17.78
C THR A 164 -9.60 -11.63 -17.52
N LEU A 165 -10.70 -11.00 -17.08
CA LEU A 165 -11.99 -11.67 -16.90
C LEU A 165 -12.55 -12.17 -18.23
N SER A 166 -12.45 -11.34 -19.28
CA SER A 166 -12.88 -11.70 -20.64
C SER A 166 -12.09 -12.89 -21.20
N ASP A 167 -10.77 -12.93 -20.99
CA ASP A 167 -9.90 -14.05 -21.39
C ASP A 167 -10.26 -15.37 -20.70
N LEU A 168 -10.90 -15.29 -19.53
CA LEU A 168 -11.37 -16.43 -18.74
C LEU A 168 -12.86 -16.73 -18.97
N ASP A 169 -13.47 -16.10 -19.99
CA ASP A 169 -14.89 -16.24 -20.33
C ASP A 169 -15.85 -15.95 -19.14
N PHE A 170 -15.42 -15.10 -18.19
CA PHE A 170 -16.25 -14.73 -17.05
C PHE A 170 -17.46 -13.89 -17.51
N LYS A 171 -18.63 -14.19 -16.95
CA LYS A 171 -19.87 -13.46 -17.16
C LYS A 171 -20.42 -13.00 -15.80
N PRO A 172 -20.69 -11.70 -15.61
CA PRO A 172 -21.30 -11.15 -14.39
C PRO A 172 -22.61 -11.82 -13.98
#